data_AF-A0A928J764-F1
#
_entry.id   AF-A0A928J764-F1
#
_cell.length_a   1.000
_cell.length_b   1.000
_cell.length_c   1.000
_cell.angle_alpha   90.00
_cell.angle_beta   90.00
_cell.angle_gamma   90.00
#
_symmetry.space_group_name_H-M   'P 1'
#
loop_
_entity.id
_entity.type
_entity.pdbx_description
1 polymer ?
#
loop_
_entity_poly.entity_id
_entity_poly.type
_entity_poly.pdbx_seq_one_letter_code
_entity_poly.pdbx_strand_id
1 'polypeptide(L)'
;MEELINPTDSPCLDEPLEAIIDEDISEISDGDSEEVDSKNEDESTALEISALREKIRELNERLEAQAAESQKISEQLGEFYDVFPNADVRSLPESVWESVRAGNSLAASYALYRQRVYQRTEAAKAVNERNVGNSSGRVGMGAEKEYFSPDEVRSMSRGEVKANYSKIIESMKKWN
;
A
#
# COMPACT_ATOMS: atom_id res chain seq x y z
N MET A 1 -21.17 32.50 19.90
CA MET A 1 -21.60 31.09 20.01
C MET A 1 -20.61 30.27 19.17
N GLU A 2 -19.30 30.33 19.44
CA GLU A 2 -18.58 29.90 20.66
C GLU A 2 -18.92 28.47 21.06
N GLU A 3 -17.95 27.59 20.79
CA GLU A 3 -17.33 26.56 21.66
C GLU A 3 -16.27 25.87 20.78
N LEU A 4 -15.03 26.36 20.70
CA LEU A 4 -13.88 26.12 21.59
C LEU A 4 -13.93 24.77 22.35
N ILE A 5 -13.28 23.76 21.77
CA ILE A 5 -12.73 22.63 22.53
C ILE A 5 -11.24 22.57 22.22
N ASN A 6 -10.44 22.79 23.27
CA ASN A 6 -8.99 22.95 23.23
C ASN A 6 -8.25 21.61 22.99
N PRO A 7 -7.03 21.67 22.43
CA PRO A 7 -6.19 20.52 22.18
C PRO A 7 -5.11 20.37 23.25
N THR A 8 -5.31 19.52 24.26
CA THR A 8 -4.24 19.05 25.14
C THR A 8 -4.73 17.80 25.88
N ASP A 9 -4.20 16.63 25.51
CA ASP A 9 -4.00 15.51 26.43
C ASP A 9 -3.05 14.51 25.74
N SER A 10 -1.81 14.95 25.56
CA SER A 10 -0.67 14.05 25.47
C SER A 10 -0.15 13.84 26.88
N PRO A 11 -0.18 12.62 27.44
CA PRO A 11 0.58 12.33 28.64
C PRO A 11 2.06 12.22 28.25
N CYS A 12 2.79 13.33 28.39
CA CYS A 12 4.23 13.34 28.53
C CYS A 12 4.58 12.65 29.85
N LEU A 13 5.08 11.41 29.78
CA LEU A 13 5.73 10.74 30.89
C LEU A 13 7.21 11.13 30.88
N ASP A 14 7.50 12.34 31.36
CA ASP A 14 8.82 12.73 31.83
C ASP A 14 8.74 12.91 33.35
N GLU A 15 9.01 11.84 34.10
CA GLU A 15 9.43 11.97 35.49
C GLU A 15 10.78 11.25 35.67
N PRO A 16 11.88 11.98 35.96
CA PRO A 16 13.09 11.39 36.47
C PRO A 16 12.92 11.13 37.98
N LEU A 17 12.81 9.87 38.38
CA LEU A 17 12.90 9.50 39.79
C LEU A 17 14.36 9.52 40.23
N GLU A 18 14.78 10.70 40.72
CA GLU A 18 16.00 10.88 41.50
C GLU A 18 15.89 10.18 42.86
N ALA A 19 16.97 9.46 43.20
CA ALA A 19 17.52 9.22 44.53
C ALA A 19 16.58 9.27 45.76
N ILE A 20 16.27 8.08 46.29
CA ILE A 20 16.05 7.90 47.73
C ILE A 20 17.19 7.01 48.23
N ILE A 21 18.18 7.65 48.85
CA ILE A 21 19.18 7.03 49.71
C ILE A 21 19.00 7.67 51.09
N ASP A 22 19.21 6.85 52.12
CA ASP A 22 19.24 7.13 53.56
C ASP A 22 17.93 6.89 54.31
N GLU A 23 17.78 5.67 54.82
CA GLU A 23 17.35 5.52 56.21
C GLU A 23 18.01 4.31 56.86
N ASP A 24 18.62 4.58 58.01
CA ASP A 24 19.30 3.68 58.93
C ASP A 24 18.55 2.37 59.18
N ILE A 25 19.23 1.24 58.99
CA ILE A 25 18.88 -0.02 59.67
C ILE A 25 20.09 -0.42 60.51
N SER A 26 20.26 0.29 61.62
CA SER A 26 20.97 -0.25 62.77
C SER A 26 20.06 -1.19 63.54
N GLU A 27 20.60 -2.36 63.88
CA GLU A 27 20.29 -3.12 65.11
C GLU A 27 19.09 -4.07 65.08
N ILE A 28 19.35 -5.36 64.81
CA ILE A 28 18.69 -6.58 65.36
C ILE A 28 19.72 -7.72 65.17
N SER A 29 20.46 -8.07 66.23
CA SER A 29 20.23 -9.18 67.17
C SER A 29 20.92 -10.48 66.73
N ASP A 30 22.00 -10.80 67.43
CA ASP A 30 22.63 -12.13 67.46
C ASP A 30 21.59 -13.19 67.84
N GLY A 31 21.41 -14.19 66.97
CA GLY A 31 20.47 -15.28 67.17
C GLY A 31 20.82 -16.48 66.30
N ASP A 32 21.46 -17.46 66.95
CA ASP A 32 21.69 -18.86 66.57
C ASP A 32 22.15 -19.19 65.14
N SER A 33 23.42 -19.58 65.07
CA SER A 33 24.03 -20.30 63.95
C SER A 33 23.39 -21.68 63.78
N GLU A 34 22.38 -21.78 62.93
CA GLU A 34 22.17 -22.99 62.13
C GLU A 34 22.96 -22.83 60.82
N GLU A 35 24.08 -23.52 60.74
CA GLU A 35 24.92 -23.67 59.54
C GLU A 35 24.14 -24.52 58.50
N VAL A 36 23.16 -23.90 57.85
CA VAL A 36 22.37 -24.50 56.76
C VAL A 36 22.91 -23.95 55.44
N ASP A 37 23.70 -24.77 54.76
CA ASP A 37 24.02 -24.82 53.32
C ASP A 37 23.79 -23.56 52.45
N SER A 38 24.19 -22.38 52.94
CA SER A 38 23.96 -21.07 52.30
C SER A 38 24.70 -20.90 50.97
N LYS A 39 25.75 -21.69 50.75
CA LYS A 39 26.54 -21.66 49.50
C LYS A 39 25.75 -22.14 48.28
N ASN A 40 24.80 -23.05 48.46
CA ASN A 40 24.03 -23.61 47.34
C ASN A 40 22.94 -22.64 46.85
N GLU A 41 22.35 -21.83 47.73
CA GLU A 41 21.37 -20.80 47.34
C GLU A 41 22.03 -19.58 46.70
N ASP A 42 23.20 -19.16 47.20
CA ASP A 42 23.98 -18.07 46.62
C ASP A 42 24.49 -18.40 45.20
N GLU A 43 24.87 -19.65 44.95
CA GLU A 43 25.30 -20.08 43.61
C GLU A 43 24.11 -20.24 42.64
N SER A 44 22.96 -20.73 43.14
CA SER A 44 21.71 -20.81 42.37
C SER A 44 21.18 -19.43 41.96
N THR A 45 21.17 -18.47 42.88
CA THR A 45 20.75 -17.08 42.60
C THR A 45 21.74 -16.36 41.68
N ALA A 46 23.05 -16.61 41.81
CA ALA A 46 24.06 -16.05 40.90
C ALA A 46 23.88 -16.58 39.46
N LEU A 47 23.57 -17.87 39.31
CA LEU A 47 23.25 -18.47 38.01
C LEU A 47 22.00 -17.84 37.40
N GLU A 48 20.93 -17.66 38.19
CA GLU A 48 19.70 -17.02 37.74
C GLU A 48 19.92 -15.56 37.32
N ILE A 49 20.69 -14.79 38.09
CA ILE A 49 21.06 -13.41 37.75
C ILE A 49 21.86 -13.38 36.44
N SER A 50 22.78 -14.32 36.23
CA SER A 50 23.57 -14.39 34.99
C SER A 50 22.70 -14.69 33.77
N ALA A 51 21.75 -15.62 33.90
CA ALA A 51 20.80 -15.97 32.85
C ALA A 51 19.85 -14.80 32.54
N LEU A 52 19.38 -14.08 33.56
CA LEU A 52 18.56 -12.88 33.39
C LEU A 52 19.34 -11.77 32.68
N ARG A 53 20.61 -11.55 33.02
CA ARG A 53 21.48 -10.56 32.34
C ARG A 53 21.69 -10.91 30.87
N GLU A 54 21.88 -12.19 30.56
CA GLU A 54 22.02 -12.67 29.19
C GLU A 54 20.73 -12.45 28.40
N LYS A 55 19.57 -12.77 29.00
CA LYS A 55 18.27 -12.53 28.38
C LYS A 55 17.96 -11.04 28.16
N ILE A 56 18.34 -10.17 29.09
CA ILE A 56 18.24 -8.72 28.91
C ILE A 56 19.09 -8.27 27.72
N ARG A 57 20.30 -8.81 27.56
CA ARG A 57 21.17 -8.49 26.42
C ARG A 57 20.53 -8.90 25.10
N GLU A 58 20.04 -10.14 25.00
CA GLU A 58 19.36 -10.64 23.80
C GLU A 58 18.14 -9.78 23.44
N LEU A 59 17.33 -9.42 24.43
CA LEU A 59 16.16 -8.56 24.22
C LEU A 59 16.55 -7.16 23.76
N ASN A 60 17.61 -6.58 24.32
CA ASN A 60 18.12 -5.28 23.90
C ASN A 60 18.64 -5.32 22.46
N GLU A 61 19.43 -6.33 22.09
CA GLU A 61 19.91 -6.50 20.71
C GLU A 61 18.75 -6.61 19.72
N ARG A 62 17.70 -7.35 20.09
CA ARG A 62 16.49 -7.47 19.27
C ARG A 62 15.73 -6.15 19.14
N LEU A 63 15.62 -5.39 20.24
CA LEU A 63 14.99 -4.07 20.22
C LEU A 63 15.77 -3.08 19.37
N GLU A 64 17.10 -3.08 19.46
CA GLU A 64 17.96 -2.23 18.63
C GLU A 64 17.80 -2.57 17.14
N ALA A 65 17.78 -3.85 16.78
CA ALA A 65 17.55 -4.28 15.40
C ALA A 65 16.18 -3.80 14.88
N GLN A 66 15.12 -3.97 15.68
CA GLN A 66 13.78 -3.51 15.33
C GLN A 66 13.71 -1.98 15.22
N ALA A 67 14.39 -1.26 16.10
CA ALA A 67 14.47 0.20 16.06
C ALA A 67 15.17 0.67 14.78
N ALA A 68 16.30 0.06 14.42
CA ALA A 68 17.03 0.38 13.19
C ALA A 68 16.20 0.11 11.92
N GLU A 69 15.45 -0.99 11.88
CA GLU A 69 14.52 -1.28 10.78
C GLU A 69 13.40 -0.23 10.69
N SER A 70 12.78 0.11 11.83
CA SER A 70 11.72 1.12 11.87
C SER A 70 12.22 2.50 11.44
N GLN A 71 13.45 2.87 11.83
CA GLN A 71 14.08 4.12 11.45
C GLN A 71 14.31 4.16 9.93
N LYS A 72 14.86 3.10 9.35
CA LYS A 72 15.07 3.00 7.90
C LYS A 72 13.76 3.16 7.12
N ILE A 73 12.67 2.53 7.59
CA ILE A 73 11.35 2.69 6.96
C ILE A 73 10.85 4.14 7.10
N SER A 74 11.04 4.75 8.27
CA SER A 74 10.62 6.14 8.51
C SER A 74 11.36 7.13 7.61
N GLU A 75 12.66 6.93 7.38
CA GLU A 75 13.48 7.74 6.48
C GLU A 75 12.99 7.61 5.04
N GLN A 76 12.74 6.38 4.57
CA GLN A 76 12.20 6.13 3.24
C GLN A 76 10.81 6.74 3.03
N LEU A 77 9.96 6.74 4.06
CA LEU A 77 8.66 7.40 4.02
C LEU A 77 8.79 8.93 4.00
N GLY A 78 9.71 9.48 4.77
CA GLY A 78 10.04 10.91 4.75
C GLY A 78 10.47 11.36 3.35
N GLU A 79 11.48 10.69 2.78
CA GLU A 79 11.95 10.94 1.41
C GLU A 79 10.81 10.83 0.39
N PHE A 80 9.90 9.87 0.57
CA PHE A 80 8.76 9.70 -0.31
C PHE A 80 7.79 10.89 -0.25
N TYR A 81 7.43 11.35 0.96
CA TYR A 81 6.50 12.48 1.12
C TYR A 81 7.12 13.81 0.68
N ASP A 82 8.44 13.97 0.80
CA ASP A 82 9.15 15.14 0.28
C ASP A 82 9.02 15.26 -1.24
N VAL A 83 9.14 14.14 -1.96
CA VAL A 83 9.03 14.11 -3.42
C VAL A 83 7.57 14.06 -3.89
N PHE A 84 6.70 13.39 -3.14
CA PHE A 84 5.31 13.12 -3.50
C PHE A 84 4.34 13.47 -2.35
N PRO A 85 4.15 14.75 -2.03
CA PRO A 85 3.37 15.17 -0.87
C PRO A 85 1.88 14.80 -0.96
N ASN A 86 1.36 14.61 -2.17
CA ASN A 86 -0.05 14.28 -2.42
C ASN A 86 -0.31 12.78 -2.62
N ALA A 87 0.72 11.93 -2.52
CA ALA A 87 0.56 10.50 -2.75
C ALA A 87 0.31 9.76 -1.43
N ASP A 88 -0.78 8.99 -1.35
CA ASP A 88 -1.05 8.12 -0.21
C ASP A 88 -0.33 6.78 -0.39
N VAL A 89 0.55 6.46 0.56
CA VAL A 89 1.32 5.22 0.61
C VAL A 89 0.42 3.98 0.63
N ARG A 90 -0.76 4.06 1.27
CA ARG A 90 -1.72 2.94 1.31
C ARG A 90 -2.38 2.65 -0.03
N SER A 91 -2.42 3.64 -0.92
CA SER A 91 -3.01 3.54 -2.25
C SER A 91 -2.02 3.09 -3.34
N LEU A 92 -0.77 2.80 -2.95
CA LEU A 92 0.28 2.43 -3.89
C LEU A 92 0.00 1.06 -4.53
N PRO A 93 0.26 0.91 -5.85
CA PRO A 93 0.05 -0.35 -6.55
C PRO A 93 1.09 -1.39 -6.13
N GLU A 94 0.69 -2.66 -6.18
CA GLU A 94 1.53 -3.80 -5.77
C GLU A 94 2.91 -3.84 -6.46
N SER A 95 2.98 -3.46 -7.74
CA SER A 95 4.24 -3.40 -8.50
C SER A 95 5.30 -2.47 -7.88
N VAL A 96 4.88 -1.45 -7.12
CA VAL A 96 5.80 -0.56 -6.41
C VAL A 96 6.35 -1.28 -5.19
N TRP A 97 5.51 -1.98 -4.43
CA TRP A 97 5.93 -2.77 -3.26
C TRP A 97 6.84 -3.94 -3.61
N GLU A 98 6.62 -4.59 -4.75
CA GLU A 98 7.55 -5.60 -5.28
C GLU A 98 8.93 -5.02 -5.54
N SER A 99 9.00 -3.81 -6.11
CA SER A 99 10.26 -3.12 -6.39
C SER A 99 10.99 -2.73 -5.10
N VAL A 100 10.24 -2.36 -4.05
CA VAL A 100 10.78 -2.07 -2.71
C VAL A 100 11.31 -3.33 -2.04
N ARG A 101 10.59 -4.45 -2.13
CA ARG A 101 11.08 -5.76 -1.65
C ARG A 101 12.35 -6.22 -2.37
N ALA A 102 12.50 -5.84 -3.64
CA ALA A 102 13.73 -6.06 -4.41
C ALA A 102 14.89 -5.15 -4.00
N GLY A 103 14.69 -4.24 -3.04
CA GLY A 103 15.73 -3.37 -2.49
C GLY A 103 15.78 -1.95 -3.06
N ASN A 104 14.81 -1.56 -3.90
CA ASN A 104 14.76 -0.19 -4.43
C ASN A 104 14.11 0.78 -3.43
N SER A 105 14.48 2.05 -3.48
CA SER A 105 13.80 3.10 -2.70
C SER A 105 12.32 3.22 -3.13
N LEU A 106 11.44 3.52 -2.16
CA LEU A 106 10.01 3.72 -2.36
C LEU A 106 9.73 4.86 -3.36
N ALA A 107 10.42 5.99 -3.18
CA ALA A 107 10.29 7.16 -4.05
C ALA A 107 10.68 6.84 -5.50
N ALA A 108 11.81 6.15 -5.69
CA ALA A 108 12.28 5.75 -7.02
C ALA A 108 11.30 4.78 -7.70
N SER A 109 10.81 3.78 -6.97
CA SER A 109 9.87 2.78 -7.47
C SER A 109 8.55 3.42 -7.92
N TYR A 110 8.02 4.34 -7.12
CA TYR A 110 6.80 5.06 -7.47
C TYR A 110 6.99 6.04 -8.64
N ALA A 111 8.14 6.71 -8.72
CA ALA A 111 8.48 7.58 -9.84
C ALA A 111 8.46 6.82 -11.17
N LEU A 112 9.10 5.65 -11.20
CA LEU A 112 9.12 4.77 -12.38
C LEU A 112 7.71 4.28 -12.75
N TYR A 113 6.89 3.94 -11.75
CA TYR A 113 5.50 3.56 -11.97
C TYR A 113 4.71 4.71 -12.64
N ARG A 114 4.76 5.92 -12.08
CA ARG A 114 4.06 7.08 -12.65
C ARG A 114 4.51 7.38 -14.07
N GLN A 115 5.82 7.30 -14.34
CA GLN A 115 6.36 7.50 -15.68
C GLN A 115 5.81 6.47 -16.67
N ARG A 116 5.75 5.18 -16.29
CA ARG A 116 5.18 4.13 -17.15
C ARG A 116 3.70 4.34 -17.42
N VAL A 117 2.92 4.71 -16.40
CA VAL A 117 1.49 5.03 -16.56
C VAL A 117 1.32 6.18 -17.55
N TYR A 118 2.06 7.28 -17.34
CA TYR A 118 2.02 8.43 -18.22
C TYR A 118 2.35 8.07 -19.68
N GLN A 119 3.43 7.32 -19.91
CA GLN A 119 3.82 6.88 -21.26
C GLN A 119 2.73 6.03 -21.93
N ARG A 120 2.10 5.11 -21.18
CA ARG A 120 1.01 4.28 -21.71
C ARG A 120 -0.21 5.13 -22.05
N THR A 121 -0.56 6.11 -21.19
CA THR A 121 -1.69 7.00 -21.44
C THR A 121 -1.44 7.88 -22.66
N GLU A 122 -0.24 8.43 -22.84
CA GLU A 122 0.10 9.27 -23.99
C GLU A 122 0.16 8.45 -25.28
N ALA A 123 0.72 7.25 -25.24
CA ALA A 123 0.70 6.33 -26.37
C ALA A 123 -0.74 5.96 -26.78
N ALA A 124 -1.62 5.69 -25.81
CA ALA A 124 -3.02 5.40 -26.07
C ALA A 124 -3.76 6.61 -26.67
N LYS A 125 -3.53 7.81 -26.14
CA LYS A 125 -4.08 9.05 -26.71
C LYS A 125 -3.61 9.28 -28.14
N ALA A 126 -2.31 9.15 -28.40
CA ALA A 126 -1.75 9.34 -29.74
C ALA A 126 -2.32 8.33 -30.76
N VAL A 127 -2.53 7.08 -30.36
CA VAL A 127 -3.19 6.07 -31.19
C VAL A 127 -4.66 6.41 -31.41
N ASN A 128 -5.38 6.83 -30.36
CA ASN A 128 -6.77 7.23 -30.47
C ASN A 128 -6.95 8.46 -31.37
N GLU A 129 -6.08 9.47 -31.27
CA GLU A 129 -6.10 10.66 -32.14
C GLU A 129 -5.85 10.28 -33.61
N ARG A 130 -4.87 9.42 -33.88
CA ARG A 130 -4.63 8.91 -35.24
C ARG A 130 -5.83 8.11 -35.75
N ASN A 131 -6.44 7.29 -34.90
CA ASN A 131 -7.63 6.54 -35.25
C ASN A 131 -8.83 7.46 -35.49
N VAL A 132 -9.01 8.54 -34.72
CA VAL A 132 -10.07 9.53 -34.97
C VAL A 132 -9.84 10.24 -36.31
N GLY A 133 -8.61 10.62 -36.63
CA GLY A 133 -8.27 11.25 -37.92
C GLY A 133 -8.42 10.30 -39.12
N ASN A 134 -8.12 9.01 -38.94
CA ASN A 134 -8.19 8.00 -40.01
C ASN A 134 -9.53 7.26 -40.07
N SER A 135 -10.33 7.31 -39.00
CA SER A 135 -11.66 6.69 -38.96
C SER A 135 -12.66 7.60 -39.64
N SER A 136 -12.77 7.43 -40.96
CA SER A 136 -13.91 7.93 -41.75
C SER A 136 -15.14 7.08 -41.43
N GLY A 137 -15.67 7.14 -40.21
CA GLY A 137 -16.80 6.27 -39.89
C GLY A 137 -17.20 6.25 -38.44
N ARG A 138 -18.39 6.78 -38.17
CA ARG A 138 -19.15 6.57 -36.95
C ARG A 138 -19.38 5.06 -36.77
N VAL A 139 -18.52 4.39 -35.98
CA VAL A 139 -18.75 3.02 -35.51
C VAL A 139 -19.95 3.07 -34.56
N GLY A 140 -21.16 3.01 -35.12
CA GLY A 140 -22.41 3.17 -34.38
C GLY A 140 -23.65 3.46 -35.21
N MET A 141 -23.53 3.74 -36.50
CA MET A 141 -24.63 3.54 -37.42
C MET A 141 -24.07 2.96 -38.70
N GLY A 142 -24.37 1.68 -38.96
CA GLY A 142 -24.37 1.23 -40.34
C GLY A 142 -25.22 2.25 -41.09
N ALA A 143 -24.66 2.83 -42.15
CA ALA A 143 -25.46 3.60 -43.08
C ALA A 143 -26.63 2.68 -43.45
N GLU A 144 -27.83 2.99 -42.95
CA GLU A 144 -29.03 2.26 -43.37
C GLU A 144 -29.11 2.48 -44.87
N LYS A 145 -28.71 1.48 -45.65
CA LYS A 145 -28.91 1.51 -47.09
C LYS A 145 -30.40 1.71 -47.30
N GLU A 146 -30.74 2.83 -47.91
CA GLU A 146 -32.12 3.24 -48.11
C GLU A 146 -32.85 2.26 -49.04
N TYR A 147 -32.12 1.61 -49.96
CA TYR A 147 -32.63 0.59 -50.88
C TYR A 147 -31.63 -0.53 -51.13
N PHE A 148 -32.14 -1.74 -51.40
CA PHE A 148 -31.38 -2.94 -51.78
C PHE A 148 -31.44 -3.18 -53.29
N SER A 149 -30.41 -3.78 -53.86
CA SER A 149 -30.42 -4.25 -55.26
C SER A 149 -30.93 -5.69 -55.39
N PRO A 150 -31.34 -6.14 -56.58
CA PRO A 150 -31.81 -7.52 -56.79
C PRO A 150 -30.79 -8.59 -56.38
N ASP A 151 -29.52 -8.38 -56.70
CA ASP A 151 -28.45 -9.34 -56.39
C ASP A 151 -28.06 -9.32 -54.91
N GLU A 152 -28.22 -8.16 -54.25
CA GLU A 152 -28.02 -8.03 -52.81
C GLU A 152 -29.11 -8.82 -52.05
N VAL A 153 -30.38 -8.72 -52.44
CA VAL A 153 -31.46 -9.48 -51.80
C VAL A 153 -31.32 -10.99 -52.02
N ARG A 154 -30.79 -11.42 -53.17
CA ARG A 154 -30.54 -12.85 -53.47
C ARG A 154 -29.42 -13.46 -52.64
N SER A 155 -28.47 -12.64 -52.19
CA SER A 155 -27.34 -13.08 -51.39
C SER A 155 -27.58 -12.98 -49.88
N MET A 156 -28.70 -12.38 -49.45
CA MET A 156 -29.07 -12.27 -48.05
C MET A 156 -29.49 -13.60 -47.43
N SER A 157 -29.13 -13.79 -46.16
CA SER A 157 -29.66 -14.89 -45.36
C SER A 157 -31.14 -14.71 -45.06
N ARG A 158 -31.84 -15.81 -44.73
CA ARG A 158 -33.26 -15.78 -44.33
C ARG A 158 -33.53 -14.87 -43.13
N GLY A 159 -32.56 -14.76 -42.21
CA GLY A 159 -32.65 -13.88 -41.05
C GLY A 159 -32.57 -12.40 -41.44
N GLU A 160 -31.67 -12.06 -42.36
CA GLU A 160 -31.50 -10.68 -42.86
C GLU A 160 -32.66 -10.24 -43.74
N VAL A 161 -33.23 -11.14 -44.56
CA VAL A 161 -34.44 -10.85 -45.35
C VAL A 161 -35.63 -10.56 -44.43
N LYS A 162 -35.78 -11.32 -43.34
CA LYS A 162 -36.87 -11.10 -42.36
C LYS A 162 -36.70 -9.77 -41.63
N ALA A 163 -35.47 -9.42 -41.24
CA ALA A 163 -35.18 -8.17 -40.55
C ALA A 163 -35.37 -6.93 -41.43
N ASN A 164 -35.13 -7.05 -42.75
CA ASN A 164 -35.18 -5.95 -43.70
C ASN A 164 -36.37 -6.00 -44.67
N TYR A 165 -37.39 -6.81 -44.38
CA TYR A 165 -38.47 -7.17 -45.30
C TYR A 165 -39.22 -5.96 -45.90
N SER A 166 -39.58 -4.97 -45.07
CA SER A 166 -40.28 -3.77 -45.51
C SER A 166 -39.45 -2.96 -46.51
N LYS A 167 -38.16 -2.76 -46.22
CA LYS A 167 -37.22 -2.04 -47.07
C LYS A 167 -36.94 -2.78 -48.38
N ILE A 168 -36.89 -4.11 -48.34
CA ILE A 168 -36.74 -4.94 -49.55
C ILE A 168 -37.95 -4.76 -50.49
N ILE A 169 -39.18 -4.75 -49.96
CA ILE A 169 -40.39 -4.51 -50.78
C ILE A 169 -40.37 -3.10 -51.39
N GLU A 170 -39.97 -2.09 -50.61
CA GLU A 170 -39.85 -0.73 -51.13
C GLU A 170 -38.77 -0.60 -52.20
N SER A 171 -37.68 -1.36 -52.06
CA SER A 171 -36.60 -1.44 -53.05
C SER A 171 -37.08 -2.12 -54.34
N MET A 172 -37.86 -3.20 -54.23
CA MET A 172 -38.44 -3.91 -55.38
C MET A 172 -39.31 -3.02 -56.27
N LYS A 173 -40.02 -2.03 -55.68
CA LYS A 173 -40.83 -1.06 -56.45
C LYS A 173 -39.98 -0.13 -57.33
N LYS A 174 -38.68 -0.04 -57.08
CA LYS A 174 -37.73 0.81 -57.82
C LYS A 174 -36.85 0.02 -58.77
N TRP A 175 -36.98 -1.31 -58.80
CA TRP A 175 -36.32 -2.16 -59.77
C TRP A 175 -37.18 -2.16 -61.05
N ASN A 176 -36.83 -1.27 -61.99
CA ASN A 176 -37.37 -1.29 -63.35
C ASN A 176 -36.44 -2.09 -64.25
#